data_AF-A0A0B8NNQ9-F1
#
_entry.id   AF-A0A0B8NNQ9-F1
#
_cell.length_a   1.000
_cell.length_b   1.000
_cell.length_c   1.000
_cell.angle_alpha   90.00
_cell.angle_beta   90.00
_cell.angle_gamma   90.00
#
_symmetry.space_group_name_H-M   'P 1'
#
loop_
_entity.id
_entity.type
_entity.pdbx_description
1 polymer ?
#
loop_
_entity_poly.entity_id
_entity_poly.type
_entity_poly.pdbx_seq_one_letter_code
_entity_poly.pdbx_strand_id
1 'polypeptide(L)' 'MLKPMVLGRGLDVPMPVVLIGALGGMMSGGILGMFIGAAFLTAGYQVFMKWVEAETKRLPKP' A
#
# COMPACT_ATOMS: atom_id res chain seq x y z
N MET A 1 13.30 6.97 -24.45
CA MET A 1 12.04 7.59 -23.98
C MET A 1 10.96 6.52 -24.15
N LEU A 2 10.57 5.74 -23.17
CA LEU A 2 9.85 6.09 -21.94
C LEU A 2 10.60 5.59 -20.72
N LYS A 3 10.54 6.38 -19.66
CA LYS A 3 11.28 6.17 -18.42
C LYS A 3 10.82 4.86 -17.75
N PRO A 4 11.72 3.97 -17.29
CA PRO A 4 11.39 2.92 -16.34
C PRO A 4 11.20 3.53 -14.93
N MET A 5 10.50 4.67 -14.83
CA MET A 5 10.16 5.31 -13.55
C MET A 5 8.90 4.73 -12.93
N VAL A 6 8.21 3.84 -13.65
CA VAL A 6 6.95 3.24 -13.19
C VAL A 6 7.20 1.93 -12.44
N LEU A 7 8.35 1.27 -12.67
CA LEU A 7 8.76 0.09 -11.89
C LEU A 7 9.51 0.47 -10.60
N GLY A 8 10.16 1.64 -10.57
CA GLY A 8 11.04 2.09 -9.49
C GLY A 8 10.40 2.96 -8.40
N ARG A 9 9.14 3.38 -8.55
CA ARG A 9 8.32 3.72 -7.37
C ARG A 9 7.91 2.42 -6.71
N GLY A 10 8.89 1.65 -6.26
CA GLY A 10 8.69 0.47 -5.45
C GLY A 10 7.73 0.88 -4.36
N LEU A 11 6.57 0.22 -4.33
CA LEU A 11 5.50 0.37 -3.36
C LEU A 11 5.96 1.23 -2.19
N ASP A 12 5.70 2.55 -2.21
CA ASP A 12 6.01 3.49 -1.10
C ASP A 12 5.14 3.18 0.14
N VAL A 13 4.64 1.94 0.19
CA VAL A 13 3.86 1.35 1.24
C VAL A 13 4.84 1.06 2.36
N PRO A 14 4.62 1.63 3.54
CA PRO A 14 5.50 1.42 4.69
C PRO A 14 5.59 -0.09 4.98
N MET A 15 6.81 -0.59 5.19
CA MET A 15 7.05 -1.98 5.59
C MET A 15 6.16 -2.43 6.77
N PRO A 16 5.87 -1.58 7.80
CA PRO A 16 4.93 -1.94 8.86
C PRO A 16 3.54 -2.35 8.37
N VAL A 17 3.00 -1.70 7.33
CA VAL A 17 1.69 -2.05 6.76
C VAL A 17 1.71 -3.47 6.19
N VAL A 18 2.78 -3.81 5.47
CA VAL A 18 2.95 -5.14 4.89
C VAL A 18 3.13 -6.20 5.98
N LEU A 19 3.90 -5.90 7.03
CA LEU A 19 4.14 -6.82 8.15
C LEU A 19 2.87 -7.08 8.96
N ILE A 20 2.06 -6.04 9.22
CA ILE A 20 0.77 -6.18 9.91
C ILE A 20 -0.18 -7.03 9.06
N GLY A 21 -0.23 -6.80 7.75
CA GLY A 21 -1.04 -7.61 6.82
C GLY A 21 -0.59 -9.07 6.78
N ALA A 22 0.72 -9.31 6.73
CA ALA A 22 1.30 -10.65 6.74
C ALA A 22 1.03 -11.38 8.06
N LEU A 23 1.23 -10.73 9.21
CA LEU A 23 0.98 -11.30 10.53
C LEU A 23 -0.50 -11.59 10.77
N GLY A 24 -1.38 -10.64 10.50
CA GLY A 24 -2.83 -10.84 10.64
C GLY A 24 -3.39 -11.88 9.66
N GLY A 25 -2.85 -11.88 8.44
CA GLY A 25 -3.14 -12.91 7.45
C GLY A 25 -2.68 -14.30 7.89
N MET A 26 -1.48 -14.41 8.45
CA MET A 26 -0.96 -15.67 8.98
C MET A 26 -1.82 -16.23 10.11
N MET A 27 -2.27 -15.38 11.04
CA MET A 27 -3.10 -15.80 12.16
C MET A 27 -4.51 -16.27 11.72
N SER A 28 -5.05 -15.72 10.62
CA SER A 28 -6.39 -16.05 10.13
C SER A 28 -6.43 -17.24 9.18
N GLY A 29 -5.43 -17.39 8.31
CA GLY A 29 -5.43 -18.37 7.22
C GLY A 29 -4.10 -19.07 6.97
N GLY A 30 -3.17 -19.02 7.92
CA GLY A 30 -1.84 -19.62 7.79
C GLY A 30 -1.02 -18.99 6.67
N ILE A 31 -0.19 -19.78 6.00
CA ILE A 31 0.77 -19.26 5.01
C ILE A 31 0.10 -18.55 3.83
N LEU A 32 -1.06 -19.01 3.37
CA LEU A 32 -1.82 -18.36 2.30
C LEU A 32 -2.35 -17.00 2.75
N GLY A 33 -2.83 -16.92 3.99
CA GLY A 33 -3.26 -15.67 4.59
C GLY A 33 -2.14 -14.65 4.68
N MET A 34 -0.88 -15.06 4.89
CA MET A 34 0.27 -14.15 4.89
C MET A 34 0.41 -13.37 3.58
N PHE A 35 0.23 -14.05 2.44
CA PHE A 35 0.29 -13.41 1.12
C PHE A 35 -0.94 -12.55 0.86
N ILE A 36 -2.13 -13.08 1.13
CA ILE A 36 -3.39 -12.38 0.86
C ILE A 36 -3.52 -11.14 1.76
N GLY A 37 -3.25 -11.27 3.05
CA GLY A 37 -3.32 -10.18 4.02
C GLY A 37 -2.32 -9.06 3.72
N ALA A 38 -1.07 -9.42 3.38
CA ALA A 38 -0.08 -8.44 2.95
C ALA A 38 -0.50 -7.70 1.67
N ALA A 39 -0.95 -8.43 0.64
CA ALA A 39 -1.40 -7.83 -0.62
C ALA A 39 -2.63 -6.93 -0.43
N PHE A 40 -3.59 -7.37 0.39
CA PHE A 40 -4.82 -6.63 0.67
C PHE A 40 -4.55 -5.31 1.39
N LEU A 41 -3.77 -5.34 2.48
CA LEU A 41 -3.43 -4.11 3.22
C LEU A 41 -2.59 -3.15 2.38
N THR A 42 -1.69 -3.68 1.56
CA THR A 42 -0.87 -2.91 0.62
C THR A 42 -1.74 -2.20 -0.43
N ALA A 43 -2.68 -2.92 -1.03
CA ALA A 43 -3.60 -2.35 -2.01
C ALA A 43 -4.53 -1.30 -1.39
N GLY A 44 -5.08 -1.60 -0.21
CA GLY A 44 -5.92 -0.68 0.56
C GLY A 44 -5.18 0.61 0.92
N TYR A 45 -3.94 0.51 1.38
CA TYR A 45 -3.10 1.67 1.70
C TYR A 45 -2.86 2.56 0.47
N GLN A 46 -2.58 1.97 -0.69
CA GLN A 46 -2.38 2.75 -1.92
C GLN A 46 -3.65 3.48 -2.35
N VAL A 47 -4.81 2.85 -2.27
CA VAL A 47 -6.10 3.48 -2.60
C VAL A 47 -6.38 4.62 -1.61
N PHE A 48 -6.17 4.37 -0.32
CA PHE A 48 -6.34 5.36 0.74
C PHE A 48 -5.41 6.56 0.55
N MET A 49 -4.11 6.34 0.31
CA MET A 49 -3.16 7.43 0.10
C MET A 49 -3.44 8.24 -1.16
N LYS A 50 -3.89 7.59 -2.25
CA LYS A 50 -4.33 8.32 -3.45
C LYS A 50 -5.54 9.20 -3.18
N TRP A 51 -6.48 8.73 -2.36
CA TRP A 51 -7.62 9.52 -1.94
C TRP A 51 -7.21 10.71 -1.05
N VAL A 52 -6.32 10.49 -0.07
CA VAL A 52 -5.77 11.55 0.80
C VAL A 52 -4.99 12.60 -0.01
N GLU A 53 -4.18 12.18 -0.96
CA GLU A 53 -3.42 13.08 -1.85
C GLU A 53 -4.39 13.93 -2.71
N ALA A 54 -5.45 13.31 -3.23
CA ALA A 54 -6.45 14.01 -4.02
C ALA A 54 -7.18 15.10 -3.21
N GLU A 55 -7.43 14.87 -1.92
CA GLU A 55 -8.03 15.86 -1.03
C GLU A 55 -7.02 16.96 -0.65
N THR A 56 -5.78 16.58 -0.33
CA THR A 56 -4.70 17.53 0.01
C THR A 56 -4.47 18.54 -1.12
N LYS A 57 -4.57 18.10 -2.38
CA LYS A 57 -4.38 18.96 -3.56
C LYS A 57 -5.52 19.96 -3.79
N ARG A 58 -6.70 19.74 -3.18
CA ARG A 58 -7.85 20.66 -3.29
C ARG A 58 -7.75 21.86 -2.37
N LEU A 59 -6.86 21.83 -1.37
CA LEU A 59 -6.62 22.96 -0.50
C LEU A 59 -5.64 23.94 -1.17
N PRO A 60 -5.99 25.24 -1.30
CA PRO A 60 -5.04 26.25 -1.74
C PRO A 60 -3.94 26.37 -0.69
N LYS A 61 -2.70 26.22 -1.13
CA LYS A 61 -1.52 26.31 -0.27
C LYS A 61 -1.43 27.75 0.28
N PRO A 62 -1.30 27.94 1.61
CA PRO A 62 -1.05 29.27 2.17
C PRO A 62 0.32 29.81 1.77
#